data_AF-A0A5B0T4U7-F1
#
_entry.id   AF-A0A5B0T4U7-F1
#
_cell.length_a   1.000
_cell.length_b   1.000
_cell.length_c   1.000
_cell.angle_alpha   90.00
_cell.angle_beta   90.00
_cell.angle_gamma   90.00
#
_symmetry.space_group_name_H-M   'P 1'
#
loop_
_entity.id
_entity.type
_entity.pdbx_description
1 polymer ?
#
loop_
_entity_poly.entity_id
_entity_poly.type
_entity_poly.pdbx_seq_one_letter_code
_entity_poly.pdbx_strand_id
1 'polypeptide(L)'
;MGVIDFILALMQDMILSAIPAVGFAMVFNVPHRALPWCAVLGALGHGSRMVMMSAGFNIEWSTFMASLLVGCIGIQWSRWYLAHPKVFTVAAVIPMFPGISAYTAMISAVKIGHFGYSEALMITLLTNFLKASSIVGALSIGLSVPGLWLYRKRPRV
;
A
#
# COMPACT_ATOMS: atom_id res chain seq x y z
N MET A 1 -6.47 -6.20 -23.23
CA MET A 1 -5.80 -4.89 -23.40
C MET A 1 -4.62 -5.10 -24.33
N GLY A 2 -4.36 -4.18 -25.26
CA GLY A 2 -3.10 -4.21 -26.02
C GLY A 2 -1.92 -3.93 -25.08
N VAL A 3 -0.72 -4.33 -25.50
CA VAL A 3 0.52 -4.07 -24.74
C VAL A 3 0.72 -2.57 -24.49
N ILE A 4 0.41 -1.74 -25.49
CA ILE A 4 0.52 -0.28 -25.42
C ILE A 4 -0.46 0.29 -24.37
N ASP A 5 -1.72 -0.14 -24.40
CA ASP A 5 -2.74 0.32 -23.45
C ASP A 5 -2.35 -0.05 -22.01
N PHE A 6 -1.80 -1.24 -21.81
CA PHE A 6 -1.34 -1.69 -20.51
C PHE A 6 -0.20 -0.82 -19.98
N ILE A 7 0.81 -0.52 -20.82
CA ILE A 7 1.93 0.33 -20.43
C ILE A 7 1.44 1.74 -20.07
N LEU A 8 0.52 2.31 -20.85
CA LEU A 8 -0.07 3.62 -20.55
C LEU A 8 -0.84 3.61 -19.23
N ALA A 9 -1.66 2.58 -19.00
CA ALA A 9 -2.41 2.43 -17.76
C ALA A 9 -1.47 2.28 -16.55
N LEU A 10 -0.39 1.51 -16.70
CA LEU A 10 0.63 1.34 -15.65
C LEU A 10 1.36 2.65 -15.35
N MET A 11 1.77 3.41 -16.37
CA MET A 11 2.39 4.71 -16.17
C MET A 11 1.46 5.68 -15.46
N GLN A 12 0.19 5.72 -15.86
CA GLN A 12 -0.82 6.56 -15.22
C GLN A 12 -1.02 6.16 -13.74
N ASP A 13 -1.14 4.87 -13.45
CA ASP A 13 -1.27 4.34 -12.09
C ASP A 13 -0.06 4.71 -11.20
N MET A 14 1.16 4.57 -11.72
CA MET A 14 2.40 4.94 -11.04
C MET A 14 2.50 6.45 -10.75
N ILE A 15 2.16 7.30 -11.73
CA ILE A 15 2.21 8.75 -11.56
C ILE A 15 1.14 9.21 -10.55
N LEU A 16 -0.08 8.71 -10.67
CA LEU A 16 -1.17 9.09 -9.78
C LEU A 16 -0.97 8.62 -8.35
N SER A 17 -0.35 7.45 -8.14
CA SER A 17 -0.04 6.93 -6.80
C SER A 17 1.15 7.66 -6.13
N ALA A 18 2.05 8.25 -6.90
CA ALA A 18 3.14 9.06 -6.36
C ALA A 18 2.65 10.34 -5.65
N ILE A 19 1.58 10.95 -6.14
CA ILE A 19 1.00 12.19 -5.58
C ILE A 19 0.57 12.01 -4.11
N PRO A 20 -0.32 11.05 -3.75
CA PRO A 20 -0.67 10.81 -2.36
C PRO A 20 0.52 10.32 -1.53
N ALA A 21 1.46 9.56 -2.10
CA ALA A 21 2.67 9.17 -1.38
C ALA A 21 3.48 10.39 -0.91
N VAL A 22 3.67 11.39 -1.78
CA VAL A 22 4.32 12.67 -1.41
C VAL A 22 3.47 13.48 -0.44
N GLY A 23 2.15 13.56 -0.68
CA GLY A 23 1.20 14.25 0.19
C GLY A 23 1.30 13.77 1.65
N PHE A 24 1.23 12.46 1.85
CA PHE A 24 1.35 11.87 3.18
C PHE A 24 2.78 11.94 3.73
N ALA A 25 3.82 11.87 2.88
CA ALA A 25 5.18 12.11 3.34
C ALA A 25 5.35 13.51 3.95
N MET A 26 4.73 14.54 3.35
CA MET A 26 4.72 15.89 3.92
C MET A 26 3.97 15.95 5.25
N VAL A 27 2.81 15.28 5.36
CA VAL A 27 2.05 15.17 6.62
C VAL A 27 2.89 14.51 7.73
N PHE A 28 3.73 13.53 7.37
CA PHE A 28 4.65 12.88 8.30
C PHE A 28 5.96 13.63 8.52
N ASN A 29 6.08 14.88 8.08
CA ASN A 29 7.27 15.72 8.24
C ASN A 29 8.55 15.07 7.66
N VAL A 30 8.43 14.34 6.55
CA VAL A 30 9.57 13.81 5.81
C VAL A 30 10.38 14.99 5.24
N PRO A 31 11.72 15.02 5.40
CA PRO A 31 12.55 16.12 4.91
C PRO A 31 12.38 16.29 3.39
N HIS A 32 12.38 17.52 2.90
CA HIS A 32 12.15 17.83 1.48
C HIS A 32 13.03 17.03 0.51
N ARG A 33 14.29 16.79 0.90
CA ARG A 33 15.25 15.99 0.12
C ARG A 33 14.84 14.51 -0.02
N ALA A 34 13.99 13.99 0.86
CA ALA A 34 13.50 12.61 0.86
C ALA A 34 12.16 12.44 0.13
N LEU A 35 11.43 13.53 -0.16
CA LEU A 35 10.12 13.47 -0.84
C LEU A 35 10.15 12.81 -2.22
N PRO A 36 11.16 13.08 -3.10
CA PRO A 36 11.22 12.41 -4.40
C PRO A 36 11.34 10.88 -4.26
N TRP A 37 12.08 10.42 -3.25
CA TRP A 37 12.21 8.99 -2.96
C TRP A 37 10.90 8.37 -2.48
N CYS A 38 10.10 9.11 -1.69
CA CYS A 38 8.76 8.67 -1.32
C CYS A 38 7.84 8.55 -2.55
N ALA A 39 7.94 9.49 -3.50
CA ALA A 39 7.20 9.48 -4.75
C ALA A 39 7.52 8.22 -5.59
N VAL A 40 8.82 7.96 -5.82
CA VAL A 40 9.30 6.81 -6.58
C VAL A 40 8.90 5.51 -5.90
N LEU A 41 9.02 5.43 -4.58
CA LEU A 41 8.67 4.22 -3.83
C LEU A 41 7.16 3.96 -3.83
N GLY A 42 6.33 5.01 -3.76
CA GLY A 42 4.88 4.92 -3.90
C GLY A 42 4.45 4.43 -5.28
N ALA A 43 5.06 4.99 -6.33
CA ALA A 43 4.87 4.56 -7.71
C ALA A 43 5.25 3.08 -7.91
N LEU A 44 6.42 2.66 -7.42
CA LEU A 44 6.87 1.27 -7.53
C LEU A 44 5.98 0.31 -6.72
N GLY A 45 5.56 0.71 -5.53
CA GLY A 45 4.65 -0.07 -4.70
C GLY A 45 3.33 -0.32 -5.42
N HIS A 46 2.63 0.74 -5.82
CA HIS A 46 1.33 0.59 -6.46
C HIS A 46 1.41 -0.04 -7.86
N GLY A 47 2.42 0.35 -8.65
CA GLY A 47 2.67 -0.23 -9.97
C GLY A 47 2.98 -1.73 -9.91
N SER A 48 3.79 -2.19 -8.95
CA SER A 48 4.06 -3.62 -8.78
C SER A 48 2.80 -4.41 -8.43
N ARG A 49 1.93 -3.85 -7.58
CA ARG A 49 0.61 -4.42 -7.28
C ARG A 49 -0.26 -4.50 -8.53
N MET A 50 -0.30 -3.47 -9.36
CA MET A 50 -1.06 -3.48 -10.62
C MET A 50 -0.57 -4.54 -11.60
N VAL A 51 0.76 -4.68 -11.76
CA VAL A 51 1.37 -5.71 -12.61
C VAL A 51 0.96 -7.11 -12.14
N MET A 52 1.04 -7.37 -10.84
CA MET A 52 0.65 -8.67 -10.28
C MET A 52 -0.85 -8.96 -10.44
N MET A 53 -1.71 -7.98 -10.20
CA MET A 53 -3.15 -8.14 -10.42
C MET A 53 -3.46 -8.42 -11.90
N SER A 54 -2.72 -7.80 -12.81
CA SER A 54 -2.86 -8.02 -14.26
C SER A 54 -2.35 -9.39 -14.71
N ALA A 55 -1.45 -10.00 -13.93
CA ALA A 55 -1.00 -11.39 -14.10
C ALA A 55 -1.94 -12.43 -13.47
N GLY A 56 -3.09 -12.01 -12.90
CA GLY A 56 -4.10 -12.89 -12.34
C GLY A 56 -3.98 -13.16 -10.84
N PHE A 57 -3.07 -12.48 -10.14
CA PHE A 57 -2.99 -12.60 -8.68
C PHE A 57 -4.11 -11.82 -8.00
N ASN A 58 -4.59 -12.35 -6.87
CA ASN A 58 -5.54 -11.61 -6.02
C ASN A 58 -4.90 -10.35 -5.44
N ILE A 59 -5.74 -9.39 -5.07
CA ILE A 59 -5.33 -8.09 -4.53
C ILE A 59 -4.50 -8.23 -3.24
N GLU A 60 -4.79 -9.21 -2.39
CA GLU A 60 -4.11 -9.45 -1.13
C GLU A 60 -2.66 -9.91 -1.38
N TRP A 61 -2.46 -10.91 -2.23
CA TRP A 61 -1.14 -11.41 -2.60
C TRP A 61 -0.32 -10.36 -3.36
N SER A 62 -0.97 -9.63 -4.26
CA SER A 62 -0.34 -8.53 -4.99
C SER A 62 0.13 -7.43 -4.04
N THR A 63 -0.70 -7.08 -3.05
CA THR A 63 -0.36 -6.07 -2.05
C THR A 63 0.75 -6.55 -1.10
N PHE A 64 0.75 -7.83 -0.71
CA PHE A 64 1.79 -8.42 0.12
C PHE A 64 3.16 -8.40 -0.55
N MET A 65 3.23 -8.79 -1.83
CA MET A 65 4.47 -8.75 -2.61
C MET A 65 4.93 -7.32 -2.90
N ALA A 66 4.00 -6.41 -3.19
CA ALA A 66 4.30 -5.00 -3.38
C ALA A 66 4.86 -4.35 -2.10
N SER A 67 4.26 -4.60 -0.94
CA SER A 67 4.74 -4.06 0.34
C SER A 67 6.09 -4.67 0.74
N LEU A 68 6.32 -5.95 0.42
CA LEU A 68 7.62 -6.61 0.57
C LEU A 68 8.69 -5.93 -0.28
N LEU A 69 8.41 -5.66 -1.56
CA LEU A 69 9.30 -4.93 -2.46
C LEU A 69 9.63 -3.54 -1.92
N VAL A 70 8.61 -2.79 -1.52
CA VAL A 70 8.75 -1.45 -0.91
C VAL A 70 9.61 -1.50 0.35
N GLY A 71 9.40 -2.50 1.23
CA GLY A 71 10.21 -2.69 2.43
C GLY A 71 11.68 -3.00 2.13
N CYS A 72 11.95 -3.88 1.16
CA CYS A 72 13.30 -4.21 0.72
C CYS A 72 14.04 -2.99 0.16
N ILE A 73 13.41 -2.24 -0.75
CA ILE A 73 13.99 -1.04 -1.36
C ILE A 73 14.19 0.04 -0.29
N GLY A 74 13.20 0.24 0.57
CA GLY A 74 13.24 1.25 1.63
C GLY A 74 14.40 1.01 2.63
N ILE A 75 14.71 -0.24 2.98
CA ILE A 75 15.87 -0.57 3.83
C ILE A 75 17.19 -0.37 3.08
N GLN A 76 17.23 -0.63 1.78
CA GLN A 76 18.46 -0.39 1.01
C GLN A 76 18.73 1.11 0.89
N TRP A 77 17.71 1.93 0.62
CA TRP A 77 17.82 3.38 0.57
C TRP A 77 18.09 4.00 1.94
N SER A 78 17.53 3.45 3.02
CA SER A 78 17.78 3.92 4.39
C SER A 78 19.28 3.92 4.73
N ARG A 79 20.01 2.91 4.25
CA ARG A 79 21.46 2.77 4.45
C ARG A 79 22.26 3.79 3.65
N TRP A 80 21.82 4.10 2.44
CA TRP A 80 22.51 5.07 1.59
C TRP A 80 22.22 6.52 2.00
N TYR A 81 20.97 6.79 2.40
CA TYR A 81 20.51 8.13 2.81
C TYR A 81 20.74 8.44 4.30
N LEU A 82 21.24 7.46 5.08
CA LEU A 82 21.43 7.56 6.54
C LEU A 82 20.17 8.04 7.28
N ALA A 83 19.00 7.58 6.81
CA ALA A 83 17.69 7.92 7.36
C ALA A 83 16.95 6.64 7.72
N HIS A 84 16.11 6.65 8.75
CA HIS A 84 15.36 5.47 9.16
C HIS A 84 14.40 4.99 8.04
N PRO A 85 14.28 3.67 7.72
CA PRO A 85 13.49 3.19 6.58
C PRO A 85 12.03 3.69 6.55
N LYS A 86 11.43 3.85 7.75
CA LYS A 86 10.06 4.37 7.93
C LYS A 86 9.83 5.75 7.28
N VAL A 87 10.87 6.56 7.10
CA VAL A 87 10.80 7.84 6.41
C VAL A 87 10.29 7.68 4.97
N PHE A 88 10.66 6.58 4.30
CA PHE A 88 10.27 6.31 2.91
C PHE A 88 9.07 5.37 2.84
N THR A 89 9.10 4.29 3.60
CA THR A 89 8.20 3.15 3.37
C THR A 89 6.77 3.40 3.82
N VAL A 90 6.56 4.14 4.93
CA VAL A 90 5.22 4.38 5.48
C VAL A 90 4.39 5.23 4.53
N ALA A 91 4.96 6.31 4.01
CA ALA A 91 4.28 7.17 3.05
C ALA A 91 4.01 6.45 1.70
N ALA A 92 4.97 5.63 1.24
CA ALA A 92 4.88 4.91 -0.02
C ALA A 92 3.77 3.86 -0.09
N VAL A 93 3.40 3.22 1.03
CA VAL A 93 2.36 2.18 1.03
C VAL A 93 0.94 2.73 1.16
N ILE A 94 0.76 4.00 1.51
CA ILE A 94 -0.56 4.61 1.72
C ILE A 94 -1.50 4.54 0.50
N PRO A 95 -1.03 4.75 -0.75
CA PRO A 95 -1.89 4.61 -1.92
C PRO A 95 -2.51 3.21 -2.06
N MET A 96 -1.89 2.18 -1.48
CA MET A 96 -2.41 0.80 -1.48
C MET A 96 -3.36 0.50 -0.31
N PHE A 97 -3.58 1.46 0.59
CA PHE A 97 -4.43 1.26 1.77
C PHE A 97 -5.91 1.13 1.35
N PRO A 98 -6.66 0.14 1.86
CA PRO A 98 -8.01 -0.18 1.38
C PRO A 98 -9.09 0.73 1.96
N GLY A 99 -8.93 2.05 1.83
CA GLY A 99 -9.80 3.06 2.44
C GLY A 99 -11.26 2.95 2.01
N ILE A 100 -11.52 2.75 0.71
CA ILE A 100 -12.89 2.62 0.17
C ILE A 100 -13.59 1.39 0.76
N SER A 101 -12.92 0.23 0.80
CA SER A 101 -13.49 -0.97 1.41
C SER A 101 -13.73 -0.78 2.91
N ALA A 102 -12.78 -0.22 3.65
CA ALA A 102 -12.96 0.06 5.07
C ALA A 102 -14.16 0.97 5.34
N TYR A 103 -14.28 2.07 4.58
CA TYR A 103 -15.37 3.04 4.74
C TYR A 103 -16.73 2.44 4.33
N THR A 104 -16.77 1.63 3.27
CA THR A 104 -17.98 0.93 2.82
C THR A 104 -18.47 -0.06 3.88
N ALA A 105 -17.56 -0.81 4.51
CA ALA A 105 -17.89 -1.71 5.61
C ALA A 105 -18.45 -0.94 6.82
N MET A 106 -17.81 0.17 7.18
CA MET A 106 -18.25 1.03 8.28
C MET A 106 -19.63 1.63 8.03
N ILE A 107 -19.89 2.20 6.84
CA ILE A 107 -21.21 2.71 6.48
C ILE A 107 -22.26 1.61 6.55
N SER A 108 -21.95 0.41 6.07
CA SER A 108 -22.89 -0.71 6.09
C SER A 108 -23.25 -1.10 7.52
N ALA A 109 -22.28 -1.11 8.44
CA ALA A 109 -22.50 -1.35 9.87
C ALA A 109 -23.41 -0.29 10.50
N VAL A 110 -23.13 1.00 10.22
CA VAL A 110 -23.95 2.12 10.71
C VAL A 110 -25.39 2.02 10.19
N LYS A 111 -25.57 1.69 8.90
CA LYS A 111 -26.91 1.51 8.31
C LYS A 111 -27.69 0.36 8.95
N ILE A 112 -27.03 -0.76 9.27
CA ILE A 112 -27.67 -1.87 10.00
C ILE A 112 -28.11 -1.42 11.40
N GLY A 113 -27.28 -0.63 12.08
CA GLY A 113 -27.61 -0.08 13.40
C GLY A 113 -28.80 0.88 13.39
N HIS A 114 -28.92 1.72 12.36
CA HIS A 114 -29.99 2.73 12.26
C HIS A 114 -31.29 2.23 11.63
N PHE A 115 -31.21 1.40 10.59
CA PHE A 115 -32.37 0.96 9.79
C PHE A 115 -32.78 -0.49 10.05
N GLY A 116 -32.04 -1.21 10.90
CA GLY A 116 -32.26 -2.63 11.17
C GLY A 116 -31.50 -3.54 10.22
N TYR A 117 -31.59 -4.85 10.49
CA TYR A 117 -30.88 -5.86 9.72
C TYR A 117 -31.35 -5.92 8.26
N SER A 118 -30.39 -6.00 7.35
CA SER A 118 -30.60 -6.29 5.94
C SER A 118 -29.50 -7.22 5.46
N GLU A 119 -29.88 -8.31 4.79
CA GLU A 119 -28.94 -9.28 4.25
C GLU A 119 -27.93 -8.63 3.28
N ALA A 120 -28.42 -7.74 2.40
CA ALA A 120 -27.56 -7.03 1.45
C ALA A 120 -26.51 -6.14 2.15
N LEU A 121 -26.91 -5.44 3.22
CA LEU A 121 -25.97 -4.65 4.03
C LEU A 121 -24.98 -5.54 4.78
N MET A 122 -25.42 -6.71 5.27
CA MET A 122 -24.56 -7.65 5.97
C MET A 122 -23.49 -8.25 5.04
N ILE A 123 -23.88 -8.65 3.83
CA ILE A 123 -22.94 -9.12 2.80
C ILE A 123 -21.94 -8.02 2.45
N THR A 124 -22.43 -6.80 2.20
CA THR A 124 -21.57 -5.65 1.87
C THR A 124 -20.57 -5.35 2.99
N LEU A 125 -21.02 -5.39 4.25
CA LEU A 125 -20.19 -5.22 5.43
C LEU A 125 -19.09 -6.28 5.47
N LEU A 126 -19.46 -7.57 5.45
CA LEU A 126 -18.52 -8.68 5.61
C LEU A 126 -17.50 -8.71 4.48
N THR A 127 -17.94 -8.61 3.22
CA THR A 127 -17.05 -8.66 2.06
C THR A 127 -16.02 -7.54 2.12
N ASN A 128 -16.44 -6.30 2.38
CA ASN A 128 -15.53 -5.17 2.43
C ASN A 128 -14.66 -5.16 3.68
N PHE A 129 -15.17 -5.61 4.82
CA PHE A 129 -14.41 -5.73 6.06
C PHE A 129 -13.29 -6.77 5.92
N LEU A 130 -13.59 -7.95 5.39
CA LEU A 130 -12.59 -9.00 5.15
C LEU A 130 -11.57 -8.58 4.11
N LYS A 131 -11.99 -7.92 3.02
CA LYS A 131 -11.09 -7.38 2.00
C LYS A 131 -10.18 -6.30 2.56
N ALA A 132 -10.71 -5.35 3.34
CA ALA A 132 -9.90 -4.31 3.96
C ALA A 132 -8.91 -4.90 4.98
N SER A 133 -9.37 -5.78 5.86
CA SER A 133 -8.55 -6.40 6.89
C SER A 133 -7.42 -7.24 6.30
N SER A 134 -7.71 -8.02 5.25
CA SER A 134 -6.69 -8.83 4.56
C SER A 134 -5.65 -7.99 3.83
N ILE A 135 -6.03 -6.91 3.15
CA ILE A 135 -5.10 -5.98 2.50
C ILE A 135 -4.23 -5.25 3.55
N VAL A 136 -4.80 -4.81 4.67
CA VAL A 136 -4.04 -4.19 5.77
C VAL A 136 -3.08 -5.20 6.41
N GLY A 137 -3.51 -6.45 6.58
CA GLY A 137 -2.65 -7.54 7.05
C GLY A 137 -1.48 -7.81 6.09
N ALA A 138 -1.77 -7.89 4.78
CA ALA A 138 -0.76 -8.05 3.73
C ALA A 138 0.25 -6.90 3.71
N LEU A 139 -0.19 -5.64 3.85
CA LEU A 139 0.68 -4.47 3.97
C LEU A 139 1.57 -4.56 5.22
N SER A 140 0.98 -4.86 6.37
CA SER A 140 1.67 -4.90 7.67
C SER A 140 2.75 -5.99 7.70
N ILE A 141 2.40 -7.20 7.25
CA ILE A 141 3.34 -8.34 7.24
C ILE A 141 4.41 -8.11 6.18
N GLY A 142 4.02 -7.79 4.94
CA GLY A 142 4.98 -7.63 3.84
C GLY A 142 5.99 -6.52 4.11
N LEU A 143 5.59 -5.41 4.74
CA LEU A 143 6.53 -4.35 5.11
C LEU A 143 7.46 -4.73 6.29
N SER A 144 7.00 -5.58 7.20
CA SER A 144 7.77 -5.98 8.40
C SER A 144 8.82 -7.06 8.12
N VAL A 145 8.55 -7.98 7.18
CA VAL A 145 9.42 -9.11 6.85
C VAL A 145 10.86 -8.69 6.48
N PRO A 146 11.09 -7.69 5.59
CA PRO A 146 12.43 -7.26 5.22
C PRO A 146 13.21 -6.72 6.42
N GLY A 147 12.53 -5.97 7.29
CA GLY A 147 13.12 -5.45 8.53
C GLY A 147 13.56 -6.58 9.46
N LEU A 148 12.66 -7.51 9.76
CA LEU A 148 12.94 -8.63 10.66
C LEU A 148 14.08 -9.53 10.16
N TRP A 149 14.12 -9.79 8.86
CA TRP A 149 15.19 -10.62 8.27
C TRP A 149 16.53 -9.86 8.26
N LEU A 150 16.56 -8.65 7.70
CA LEU A 150 17.82 -7.92 7.46
C LEU A 150 18.43 -7.36 8.74
N TYR A 151 17.63 -6.87 9.69
CA TYR A 151 18.15 -6.36 10.96
C TYR A 151 18.71 -7.47 11.86
N ARG A 152 18.20 -8.71 11.74
CA ARG A 152 18.77 -9.87 12.44
C ARG A 152 20.23 -10.14 12.06
N LYS A 153 20.63 -9.83 10.82
CA LYS A 153 21.99 -10.11 10.32
C LYS A 153 22.96 -8.93 10.42
N ARG A 154 22.46 -7.68 10.36
CA ARG A 154 23.29 -6.46 10.45
C ARG A 154 22.49 -5.33 11.12
N PRO A 155 22.50 -5.24 12.46
CA PRO A 155 21.85 -4.14 13.18
C PRO A 155 22.68 -2.86 13.00
N ARG A 156 22.46 -2.13 11.90
CA ARG A 156 23.00 -0.79 11.70
C ARG A 156 22.04 0.05 10.86
N VAL A 157 21.27 0.90 11.54
CA VAL A 157 21.12 2.33 11.24
C VAL A 157 21.31 3.05 12.56
#